data_AF-A0AAJ0GLU5-F1
#
_entry.id   AF-A0AAJ0GLU5-F1
#
_cell.length_a   1.000
_cell.length_b   1.000
_cell.length_c   1.000
_cell.angle_alpha   90.00
_cell.angle_beta   90.00
_cell.angle_gamma   90.00
#
_symmetry.space_group_name_H-M   'P 1'
#
loop_
_entity.id
_entity.type
_entity.pdbx_description
1 polymer ?
#
loop_
_entity_poly.entity_id
_entity_poly.type
_entity_poly.pdbx_seq_one_letter_code
_entity_poly.pdbx_strand_id
1 'polypeptide(L)'
;MADSATPAHLDPSDLGTKEYWDTLYEKELTNHAENPADEGTVWFDDSDAEHKIVEFLENNNITSSELGFNLDRESAAVLDLGCGNGSLLFALRDAGWNGRLLGVDYSERSVELAQRVGVSRGVLREEEGEAEERVVEFRVWDVLRGALDDVRATTPPPPPPPPPAAAAAMTQDKEGEGGNSAAAAGWDIVLDKGTFDAVSLSGERDTQGRRVCEGYGERVLQLLRTGGIFVVTSCNWTEKELRDWFETKTEALPETGARLRLAGRIEYPSFSFGGVKGQTISTLCFEKILA
;
A
#
# COMPACT_ATOMS: atom_id res chain seq x y z
N MET A 1 0.22 15.98 38.39
CA MET A 1 0.98 16.21 37.14
C MET A 1 -0.06 16.32 36.05
N ALA A 2 0.00 17.38 35.24
CA ALA A 2 -0.98 17.60 34.19
C ALA A 2 -0.95 16.40 33.23
N ASP A 3 -2.11 15.78 33.03
CA ASP A 3 -2.35 14.79 32.00
C ASP A 3 -2.18 15.54 30.67
N SER A 4 -0.99 15.47 30.07
CA SER A 4 -0.77 16.04 28.74
C SER A 4 -1.55 15.16 27.78
N ALA A 5 -2.79 15.56 27.50
CA ALA A 5 -3.64 14.88 26.53
C ALA A 5 -2.83 14.71 25.24
N THR A 6 -2.63 13.47 24.82
CA THR A 6 -2.01 13.15 23.53
C THR A 6 -2.77 13.91 22.44
N PRO A 7 -2.09 14.69 21.59
CA PRO A 7 -2.76 15.48 20.59
C PRO A 7 -3.53 14.57 19.62
N ALA A 8 -4.76 14.95 19.28
CA ALA A 8 -5.60 14.17 18.37
C ALA A 8 -5.04 14.11 16.94
N HIS A 9 -4.20 15.09 16.57
CA HIS A 9 -3.55 15.19 15.27
C HIS A 9 -2.12 15.68 15.43
N LEU A 10 -1.26 15.33 14.47
CA LEU A 10 0.06 15.93 14.34
C LEU A 10 -0.06 17.36 13.77
N ASP A 11 0.89 18.20 14.14
CA ASP A 11 1.05 19.51 13.55
C ASP A 11 1.49 19.38 12.07
N PRO A 12 0.97 20.22 11.17
CA PRO A 12 1.37 20.15 9.77
C PRO A 12 2.86 20.41 9.55
N SER A 13 3.44 19.75 8.56
CA SER A 13 4.84 19.96 8.15
C SER A 13 5.01 19.80 6.64
N ASP A 14 6.19 20.14 6.13
CA ASP A 14 6.53 19.98 4.70
C ASP A 14 6.34 18.53 4.23
N LEU A 15 6.60 17.53 5.08
CA LEU A 15 6.38 16.10 4.78
C LEU A 15 4.90 15.76 4.50
N GLY A 16 3.96 16.64 4.86
CA GLY A 16 2.54 16.49 4.53
C GLY A 16 2.11 17.20 3.25
N THR A 17 3.04 17.72 2.44
CA THR A 17 2.76 18.52 1.24
C THR A 17 3.24 17.82 -0.03
N LYS A 18 2.45 17.90 -1.11
CA LYS A 18 2.83 17.32 -2.40
C LYS A 18 4.13 17.93 -2.93
N GLU A 19 4.31 19.23 -2.70
CA GLU A 19 5.45 20.01 -3.19
C GLU A 19 6.78 19.49 -2.64
N TYR A 20 6.82 19.11 -1.35
CA TYR A 20 8.00 18.49 -0.75
C TYR A 20 8.36 17.18 -1.47
N TRP A 21 7.38 16.32 -1.65
CA TRP A 21 7.58 14.99 -2.26
C TRP A 21 7.95 15.08 -3.72
N ASP A 22 7.28 15.92 -4.51
CA ASP A 22 7.66 16.15 -5.91
C ASP A 22 9.11 16.64 -6.03
N THR A 23 9.54 17.54 -5.13
CA THR A 23 10.92 18.06 -5.11
C THR A 23 11.92 16.96 -4.74
N LEU A 24 11.59 16.10 -3.78
CA LEU A 24 12.41 14.96 -3.39
C LEU A 24 12.57 13.99 -4.57
N TYR A 25 11.47 13.57 -5.19
CA TYR A 25 11.51 12.60 -6.29
C TYR A 25 12.16 13.16 -7.56
N GLU A 26 12.06 14.46 -7.83
CA GLU A 26 12.81 15.08 -8.93
C GLU A 26 14.33 15.01 -8.72
N LYS A 27 14.78 15.19 -7.47
CA LYS A 27 16.18 15.01 -7.10
C LYS A 27 16.60 13.53 -7.23
N GLU A 28 15.78 12.60 -6.77
CA GLU A 28 16.07 11.16 -6.84
C GLU A 28 16.11 10.66 -8.29
N LEU A 29 15.22 11.15 -9.15
CA LEU A 29 15.27 10.89 -10.60
C LEU A 29 16.58 11.36 -11.22
N THR A 30 17.06 12.55 -10.81
CA THR A 30 18.35 13.08 -11.27
C THR A 30 19.49 12.19 -10.81
N ASN A 31 19.51 11.81 -9.53
CA ASN A 31 20.52 10.93 -8.97
C ASN A 31 20.54 9.55 -9.67
N HIS A 32 19.37 8.94 -9.88
CA HIS A 32 19.25 7.64 -10.53
C HIS A 32 19.73 7.69 -12.00
N ALA A 33 19.46 8.80 -12.70
CA ALA A 33 19.95 9.00 -14.07
C ALA A 33 21.49 9.10 -14.13
N GLU A 34 22.13 9.65 -13.10
CA GLU A 34 23.59 9.73 -13.00
C GLU A 34 24.21 8.40 -12.51
N ASN A 35 23.51 7.68 -11.64
CA ASN A 35 23.93 6.41 -11.05
C ASN A 35 22.73 5.46 -10.90
N PRO A 36 22.54 4.48 -11.82
CA PRO A 36 21.42 3.54 -11.75
C PRO A 36 21.37 2.65 -10.49
N ALA A 37 22.46 2.60 -9.70
CA ALA A 37 22.47 1.92 -8.41
C ALA A 37 21.90 2.77 -7.25
N ASP A 38 21.67 4.07 -7.45
CA ASP A 38 20.95 4.93 -6.51
C ASP A 38 19.46 4.82 -6.81
N GLU A 39 18.73 4.10 -5.95
CA GLU A 39 17.31 3.82 -6.14
C GLU A 39 16.40 4.82 -5.40
N GLY A 40 16.98 5.88 -4.83
CA GLY A 40 16.27 6.85 -3.99
C GLY A 40 16.08 6.40 -2.54
N THR A 41 15.33 7.20 -1.79
CA THR A 41 15.18 7.04 -0.34
C THR A 41 14.19 5.92 -0.01
N VAL A 42 14.65 4.95 0.77
CA VAL A 42 13.78 3.91 1.35
C VAL A 42 13.44 4.29 2.79
N TRP A 43 12.18 4.63 3.04
CA TRP A 43 11.72 4.94 4.40
C TRP A 43 11.79 3.72 5.33
N PHE A 44 12.34 3.94 6.53
CA PHE A 44 12.51 2.97 7.61
C PHE A 44 13.49 1.82 7.34
N ASP A 45 14.43 2.01 6.41
CA ASP A 45 15.50 1.05 6.11
C ASP A 45 16.37 0.72 7.34
N ASP A 46 16.61 1.71 8.20
CA ASP A 46 17.35 1.55 9.47
C ASP A 46 16.67 0.57 10.46
N SER A 47 15.37 0.33 10.29
CA SER A 47 14.56 -0.57 11.10
C SER A 47 14.28 -1.91 10.38
N ASP A 48 14.85 -2.14 9.19
CA ASP A 48 14.67 -3.34 8.36
C ASP A 48 13.18 -3.62 8.05
N ALA A 49 12.39 -2.56 7.85
CA ALA A 49 10.93 -2.65 7.80
C ALA A 49 10.42 -3.52 6.64
N GLU A 50 11.00 -3.38 5.44
CA GLU A 50 10.55 -4.12 4.25
C GLU A 50 10.78 -5.62 4.39
N HIS A 51 11.99 -6.02 4.79
CA HIS A 51 12.32 -7.42 5.02
C HIS A 51 11.41 -8.05 6.09
N LYS A 52 11.14 -7.33 7.18
CA LYS A 52 10.21 -7.80 8.23
C LYS A 52 8.76 -7.89 7.76
N ILE A 53 8.29 -6.98 6.91
CA ILE A 53 6.96 -7.06 6.30
C ILE A 53 6.88 -8.29 5.40
N VAL A 54 7.88 -8.52 4.54
CA VAL A 54 7.95 -9.71 3.68
C VAL A 54 7.94 -10.98 4.54
N GLU A 55 8.82 -11.10 5.53
CA GLU A 55 8.89 -12.24 6.46
C GLU A 55 7.55 -12.46 7.20
N PHE A 56 6.90 -11.39 7.65
CA PHE A 56 5.58 -11.46 8.28
C PHE A 56 4.54 -12.06 7.34
N LEU A 57 4.46 -11.59 6.09
CA LEU A 57 3.52 -12.11 5.10
C LEU A 57 3.82 -13.58 4.78
N GLU A 58 5.10 -13.96 4.62
CA GLU A 58 5.50 -15.33 4.35
C GLU A 58 5.15 -16.32 5.46
N ASN A 59 5.39 -15.95 6.73
CA ASN A 59 5.14 -16.80 7.89
C ASN A 59 3.64 -17.00 8.16
N ASN A 60 2.84 -15.97 7.90
CA ASN A 60 1.38 -16.06 8.00
C ASN A 60 0.72 -16.75 6.80
N ASN A 61 1.47 -16.97 5.71
CA ASN A 61 1.07 -17.76 4.56
C ASN A 61 1.15 -19.28 4.79
N ILE A 62 1.84 -19.71 5.86
CA ILE A 62 2.22 -21.12 6.09
C ILE A 62 1.55 -21.69 7.37
N THR A 63 1.13 -20.85 8.30
CA THR A 63 0.66 -21.31 9.61
C THR A 63 -0.85 -21.21 9.78
N SER A 64 -1.46 -22.31 10.20
CA SER A 64 -2.79 -22.38 10.82
C SER A 64 -2.78 -21.70 12.20
N SER A 65 -2.25 -20.48 12.30
CA SER A 65 -2.36 -19.66 13.49
C SER A 65 -3.83 -19.25 13.67
N GLU A 66 -4.24 -18.89 14.89
CA GLU A 66 -5.61 -18.44 15.19
C GLU A 66 -6.05 -17.20 14.38
N LEU A 67 -5.13 -16.62 13.60
CA LEU A 67 -5.28 -15.45 12.72
C LEU A 67 -5.24 -15.81 11.22
N GLY A 68 -4.94 -17.07 10.86
CA GLY A 68 -4.40 -17.48 9.56
C GLY A 68 -5.11 -16.90 8.33
N PHE A 69 -4.48 -15.92 7.69
CA PHE A 69 -4.86 -15.48 6.36
C PHE A 69 -4.38 -16.53 5.36
N ASN A 70 -5.31 -17.10 4.60
CA ASN A 70 -4.94 -17.98 3.49
C ASN A 70 -4.61 -17.12 2.27
N LEU A 71 -3.41 -16.52 2.29
CA LEU A 71 -2.85 -15.81 1.15
C LEU A 71 -2.14 -16.81 0.25
N ASP A 72 -2.32 -16.68 -1.06
CA ASP A 72 -1.59 -17.48 -2.04
C ASP A 72 -0.61 -16.57 -2.75
N ARG A 73 0.69 -16.79 -2.59
CA ARG A 73 1.72 -15.96 -3.25
C ARG A 73 1.57 -15.99 -4.76
N GLU A 74 1.01 -17.07 -5.32
CA GLU A 74 0.82 -17.20 -6.77
C GLU A 74 -0.27 -16.29 -7.33
N SER A 75 -1.27 -15.93 -6.52
CA SER A 75 -2.45 -15.21 -7.01
C SER A 75 -2.83 -13.96 -6.22
N ALA A 76 -2.29 -13.75 -5.02
CA ALA A 76 -2.66 -12.65 -4.15
C ALA A 76 -2.39 -11.30 -4.83
N ALA A 77 -3.40 -10.44 -4.84
CA ALA A 77 -3.31 -9.09 -5.33
C ALA A 77 -2.86 -8.15 -4.19
N VAL A 78 -1.78 -7.41 -4.41
CA VAL A 78 -1.18 -6.47 -3.47
C VAL A 78 -1.23 -5.04 -4.02
N LEU A 79 -1.72 -4.11 -3.19
CA LEU A 79 -1.68 -2.68 -3.44
C LEU A 79 -0.75 -2.01 -2.43
N ASP A 80 0.23 -1.24 -2.89
CA ASP A 80 1.11 -0.45 -2.03
C ASP A 80 0.76 1.05 -2.14
N LEU A 81 0.33 1.64 -1.04
CA LEU A 81 -0.14 3.02 -0.95
C LEU A 81 1.03 3.97 -0.67
N GLY A 82 1.26 4.94 -1.55
CA GLY A 82 2.42 5.83 -1.49
C GLY A 82 3.71 5.03 -1.70
N CYS A 83 3.78 4.33 -2.83
CA CYS A 83 4.81 3.34 -3.08
C CYS A 83 6.23 3.91 -3.19
N GLY A 84 6.39 5.24 -3.33
CA GLY A 84 7.69 5.85 -3.50
C GLY A 84 8.43 5.28 -4.72
N ASN A 85 9.68 4.88 -4.52
CA ASN A 85 10.50 4.22 -5.53
C ASN A 85 10.11 2.74 -5.81
N GLY A 86 9.07 2.20 -5.15
CA GLY A 86 8.58 0.83 -5.38
C GLY A 86 9.37 -0.28 -4.68
N SER A 87 10.33 0.04 -3.81
CA SER A 87 11.23 -0.93 -3.16
C SER A 87 10.51 -2.11 -2.50
N LEU A 88 9.41 -1.85 -1.78
CA LEU A 88 8.65 -2.89 -1.09
C LEU A 88 8.00 -3.90 -2.06
N LEU A 89 7.47 -3.43 -3.19
CA LEU A 89 6.88 -4.32 -4.19
C LEU A 89 7.95 -5.16 -4.91
N PHE A 90 9.13 -4.59 -5.13
CA PHE A 90 10.26 -5.34 -5.66
C PHE A 90 10.73 -6.42 -4.66
N ALA A 91 10.82 -6.10 -3.37
CA ALA A 91 11.14 -7.09 -2.33
C ALA A 91 10.12 -8.24 -2.29
N LEU A 92 8.82 -7.94 -2.44
CA LEU A 92 7.79 -8.97 -2.56
C LEU A 92 7.99 -9.82 -3.82
N ARG A 93 8.27 -9.21 -4.97
CA ARG A 93 8.54 -9.95 -6.21
C ARG A 93 9.73 -10.89 -6.05
N ASP A 94 10.82 -10.42 -5.45
CA ASP A 94 12.02 -11.21 -5.18
C ASP A 94 11.75 -12.38 -4.20
N ALA A 95 10.80 -12.20 -3.26
CA ALA A 95 10.32 -13.23 -2.35
C ALA A 95 9.29 -14.20 -2.97
N GLY A 96 9.07 -14.11 -4.28
CA GLY A 96 8.19 -15.02 -5.02
C GLY A 96 6.70 -14.68 -4.92
N TRP A 97 6.34 -13.44 -4.58
CA TRP A 97 4.96 -12.96 -4.73
C TRP A 97 4.67 -12.75 -6.20
N ASN A 98 3.89 -13.67 -6.72
CA ASN A 98 3.66 -13.90 -8.13
C ASN A 98 2.36 -13.27 -8.62
N GLY A 99 1.40 -13.01 -7.72
CA GLY A 99 0.17 -12.31 -8.04
C GLY A 99 0.36 -10.86 -8.53
N ARG A 100 -0.76 -10.15 -8.67
CA ARG A 100 -0.77 -8.76 -9.15
C ARG A 100 -0.17 -7.84 -8.08
N LEU A 101 0.84 -7.07 -8.43
CA LEU A 101 1.44 -6.06 -7.55
C LEU A 101 1.24 -4.68 -8.18
N LEU A 102 0.56 -3.77 -7.49
CA LEU A 102 0.35 -2.39 -7.93
C LEU A 102 0.86 -1.41 -6.88
N GLY A 103 1.79 -0.55 -7.27
CA GLY A 103 2.20 0.61 -6.50
C GLY A 103 1.44 1.84 -6.95
N VAL A 104 0.94 2.63 -6.01
CA VAL A 104 0.30 3.92 -6.31
C VAL A 104 0.97 5.05 -5.56
N ASP A 105 1.10 6.18 -6.24
CA ASP A 105 1.56 7.41 -5.63
C ASP A 105 0.83 8.60 -6.26
N TYR A 106 0.59 9.65 -5.49
CA TYR A 106 -0.02 10.89 -5.96
C TYR A 106 0.99 11.80 -6.68
N SER A 107 2.29 11.53 -6.54
CA SER A 107 3.36 12.18 -7.30
C SER A 107 3.67 11.44 -8.60
N GLU A 108 3.56 12.14 -9.73
CA GLU A 108 4.00 11.62 -11.04
C GLU A 108 5.48 11.24 -11.05
N ARG A 109 6.31 11.99 -10.30
CA ARG A 109 7.76 11.78 -10.23
C ARG A 109 8.12 10.55 -9.42
N SER A 110 7.35 10.24 -8.37
CA SER A 110 7.46 8.98 -7.61
C SER A 110 7.23 7.77 -8.52
N VAL A 111 6.11 7.78 -9.26
CA VAL A 111 5.76 6.71 -10.20
C VAL A 111 6.81 6.54 -11.29
N GLU A 112 7.32 7.66 -11.85
CA GLU A 112 8.40 7.62 -12.82
C GLU A 112 9.69 7.02 -12.23
N LEU A 113 10.05 7.38 -11.00
CA LEU A 113 11.22 6.83 -10.32
C LEU A 113 11.07 5.32 -10.12
N ALA A 114 9.93 4.85 -9.62
CA ALA A 114 9.67 3.44 -9.42
C ALA A 114 9.78 2.64 -10.72
N GLN A 115 9.26 3.18 -11.82
CA GLN A 115 9.39 2.56 -13.14
C GLN A 115 10.86 2.47 -13.58
N ARG A 116 11.65 3.52 -13.42
CA ARG A 116 13.08 3.50 -13.78
C ARG A 116 13.89 2.54 -12.92
N VAL A 117 13.65 2.52 -11.61
CA VAL A 117 14.29 1.55 -10.69
C VAL A 117 13.92 0.12 -11.08
N GLY A 118 12.64 -0.14 -11.36
CA GLY A 118 12.17 -1.46 -11.77
C GLY A 118 12.79 -1.94 -13.08
N VAL A 119 12.99 -1.04 -14.06
CA VAL A 119 13.74 -1.34 -15.30
C VAL A 119 15.21 -1.64 -14.99
N SER A 120 15.88 -0.80 -14.20
CA SER A 120 17.29 -0.98 -13.81
C SER A 120 17.53 -2.30 -13.08
N ARG A 121 16.56 -2.75 -12.28
CA ARG A 121 16.57 -4.06 -11.59
C ARG A 121 16.23 -5.25 -12.50
N GLY A 122 15.72 -5.01 -13.71
CA GLY A 122 15.24 -6.05 -14.62
C GLY A 122 13.90 -6.67 -14.22
N VAL A 123 13.17 -6.03 -13.31
CA VAL A 123 11.84 -6.46 -12.83
C VAL A 123 10.72 -5.85 -13.71
N LEU A 124 11.04 -4.81 -14.48
CA LEU A 124 10.22 -4.24 -15.55
C LEU A 124 11.01 -4.31 -16.87
N ARG A 125 10.34 -4.52 -18.02
CA ARG A 125 10.95 -4.44 -19.36
C ARG A 125 10.42 -3.25 -20.14
N GLU A 126 11.26 -2.64 -20.98
CA GLU A 126 10.94 -1.41 -21.72
C GLU A 126 10.07 -1.64 -22.99
N GLU A 127 10.03 -2.82 -23.62
CA GLU A 127 9.23 -3.06 -24.85
C GLU A 127 8.68 -4.49 -25.02
N GLU A 128 7.58 -4.57 -25.79
CA GLU A 128 6.71 -5.72 -26.09
C GLU A 128 7.47 -6.90 -26.76
N GLY A 129 7.44 -8.04 -26.09
CA GLY A 129 7.89 -9.33 -26.61
C GLY A 129 7.22 -10.45 -25.83
N GLU A 130 6.56 -11.36 -26.56
CA GLU A 130 5.67 -12.41 -26.08
C GLU A 130 6.28 -13.29 -24.97
N ALA A 131 5.98 -12.97 -23.70
CA ALA A 131 5.85 -13.92 -22.60
C ALA A 131 5.12 -13.26 -21.42
N GLU A 132 4.19 -13.99 -20.82
CA GLU A 132 3.35 -13.66 -19.67
C GLU A 132 4.15 -13.44 -18.35
N GLU A 133 5.17 -12.57 -18.37
CA GLU A 133 6.01 -12.34 -17.20
C GLU A 133 5.36 -11.29 -16.29
N ARG A 134 5.24 -11.64 -15.00
CA ARG A 134 4.42 -10.92 -14.00
C ARG A 134 5.11 -9.61 -13.57
N VAL A 135 4.85 -8.54 -14.31
CA VAL A 135 5.39 -7.18 -14.10
C VAL A 135 4.77 -6.51 -12.87
N VAL A 136 5.55 -5.71 -12.13
CA VAL A 136 5.03 -4.81 -11.07
C VAL A 136 4.40 -3.57 -11.73
N GLU A 137 3.14 -3.28 -11.43
CA GLU A 137 2.44 -2.12 -11.98
C GLU A 137 2.70 -0.87 -11.11
N PHE A 138 2.81 0.30 -11.74
CA PHE A 138 2.86 1.58 -11.03
C PHE A 138 1.88 2.58 -11.65
N ARG A 139 1.16 3.35 -10.82
CA ARG A 139 0.14 4.30 -11.29
C ARG A 139 0.08 5.57 -10.45
N VAL A 140 -0.13 6.70 -11.12
CA VAL A 140 -0.42 7.96 -10.45
C VAL A 140 -1.85 7.93 -9.93
N TRP A 141 -2.03 7.93 -8.62
CA TRP A 141 -3.35 7.90 -7.99
C TRP A 141 -3.30 8.47 -6.57
N ASP A 142 -4.19 9.43 -6.28
CA ASP A 142 -4.34 10.02 -4.95
C ASP A 142 -5.17 9.10 -4.05
N VAL A 143 -4.55 8.54 -3.00
CA VAL A 143 -5.22 7.65 -2.04
C VAL A 143 -6.45 8.28 -1.38
N LEU A 144 -6.44 9.59 -1.18
CA LEU A 144 -7.52 10.32 -0.51
C LEU A 144 -8.65 10.70 -1.47
N ARG A 145 -8.37 10.88 -2.76
CA ARG A 145 -9.31 11.52 -3.71
C ARG A 145 -9.57 10.76 -5.01
N GLY A 146 -8.68 9.85 -5.38
CA GLY A 146 -8.77 9.10 -6.63
C GLY A 146 -10.00 8.20 -6.67
N ALA A 147 -10.57 7.97 -7.85
CA ALA A 147 -11.69 7.06 -7.99
C ALA A 147 -11.23 5.63 -7.68
N LEU A 148 -12.00 4.90 -6.85
CA LEU A 148 -11.62 3.54 -6.42
C LEU A 148 -11.56 2.56 -7.59
N ASP A 149 -12.40 2.77 -8.60
CA ASP A 149 -12.44 1.92 -9.79
C ASP A 149 -11.16 1.99 -10.63
N ASP A 150 -10.41 3.09 -10.51
CA ASP A 150 -9.11 3.25 -11.19
C ASP A 150 -8.05 2.31 -10.62
N VAL A 151 -8.21 1.81 -9.40
CA VAL A 151 -7.22 0.94 -8.72
C VAL A 151 -7.85 -0.32 -8.17
N ARG A 152 -9.06 -0.68 -8.60
CA ARG A 152 -9.73 -1.89 -8.11
C ARG A 152 -8.95 -3.13 -8.55
N ALA A 153 -8.74 -4.08 -7.64
CA ALA A 153 -8.38 -5.43 -8.03
C ALA A 153 -9.63 -6.15 -8.55
N THR A 154 -9.63 -6.45 -9.85
CA THR A 154 -10.56 -7.39 -10.45
C THR A 154 -9.87 -8.74 -10.58
N THR A 155 -10.62 -9.82 -10.40
CA THR A 155 -10.14 -11.17 -10.69
C THR A 155 -10.92 -11.71 -11.88
N PRO A 156 -10.27 -12.06 -13.02
CA PRO A 156 -8.84 -11.85 -13.31
C PRO A 156 -8.48 -10.36 -13.55
N PRO A 157 -7.19 -9.99 -13.51
CA PRO A 157 -6.75 -8.61 -13.84
C PRO A 157 -7.20 -8.22 -15.26
N PRO A 158 -7.49 -6.93 -15.51
CA PRO A 158 -7.83 -6.48 -16.85
C PRO A 158 -6.65 -6.68 -17.79
N PRO A 159 -6.87 -7.08 -19.07
CA PRO A 159 -5.79 -7.17 -20.05
C PRO A 159 -5.10 -5.80 -20.20
N PRO A 160 -3.78 -5.77 -20.53
CA PRO A 160 -3.08 -4.52 -20.75
C PRO A 160 -3.79 -3.67 -21.81
N PRO A 161 -3.79 -2.32 -21.69
CA PRO A 161 -4.41 -1.45 -22.68
C PRO A 161 -3.78 -1.73 -24.05
N PRO A 162 -4.56 -1.86 -25.13
CA PRO A 162 -4.00 -2.06 -26.45
C PRO A 162 -3.11 -0.86 -26.81
N PRO A 163 -1.99 -1.07 -27.53
CA PRO A 163 -1.17 0.03 -28.03
C PRO A 163 -2.04 1.02 -28.81
N PRO A 164 -1.73 2.33 -28.78
CA PRO A 164 -2.55 3.36 -29.42
C PRO A 164 -2.81 3.00 -30.89
N ALA A 165 -4.08 2.67 -31.18
CA ALA A 165 -4.44 1.85 -32.33
C ALA A 165 -4.17 2.51 -33.69
N ALA A 166 -3.57 1.74 -34.59
CA ALA A 166 -4.01 1.73 -35.98
C ALA A 166 -5.21 0.77 -36.09
N ALA A 167 -6.35 1.30 -36.56
CA ALA A 167 -7.62 0.61 -36.64
C ALA A 167 -7.59 -0.68 -37.48
N ALA A 168 -8.25 -1.75 -37.03
CA ALA A 168 -9.31 -2.45 -37.77
C ALA A 168 -9.82 -3.76 -37.11
N ALA A 169 -11.12 -3.98 -37.32
CA ALA A 169 -11.88 -5.23 -37.43
C ALA A 169 -12.36 -5.96 -36.15
N MET A 170 -13.68 -5.90 -35.98
CA MET A 170 -14.52 -6.72 -35.12
C MET A 170 -14.56 -8.17 -35.60
N THR A 171 -14.46 -9.13 -34.69
CA THR A 171 -15.14 -10.44 -34.81
C THR A 171 -15.71 -10.83 -33.46
N GLN A 172 -17.02 -11.08 -33.43
CA GLN A 172 -17.76 -11.66 -32.31
C GLN A 172 -17.44 -13.15 -32.22
N ASP A 173 -17.28 -13.69 -31.01
CA ASP A 173 -17.76 -15.05 -30.72
C ASP A 173 -18.06 -15.28 -29.22
N LYS A 174 -19.35 -15.54 -29.00
CA LYS A 174 -20.06 -16.45 -28.08
C LYS A 174 -19.59 -16.67 -26.64
N GLU A 175 -20.51 -16.28 -25.76
CA GLU A 175 -20.69 -16.68 -24.36
C GLU A 175 -20.78 -18.21 -24.19
N GLY A 176 -20.09 -18.71 -23.15
CA GLY A 176 -20.31 -20.01 -22.53
C GLY A 176 -20.50 -19.81 -21.03
N GLU A 177 -21.71 -20.05 -20.55
CA GLU A 177 -22.09 -20.01 -19.15
C GLU A 177 -21.37 -21.10 -18.34
N GLY A 178 -20.71 -20.69 -17.27
CA GLY A 178 -20.17 -21.56 -16.22
C GLY A 178 -20.08 -20.74 -14.94
N GLY A 179 -21.02 -20.99 -14.01
CA GLY A 179 -21.23 -20.16 -12.82
C GLY A 179 -19.96 -19.91 -12.02
N ASN A 180 -19.65 -18.64 -11.81
CA ASN A 180 -18.59 -18.22 -10.91
C ASN A 180 -19.26 -17.45 -9.76
N SER A 181 -19.09 -17.92 -8.52
CA SER A 181 -19.40 -17.09 -7.35
C SER A 181 -18.64 -15.78 -7.54
N ALA A 182 -19.33 -14.64 -7.58
CA ALA A 182 -18.69 -13.33 -7.77
C ALA A 182 -17.52 -13.21 -6.79
N ALA A 183 -16.29 -13.31 -7.31
CA ALA A 183 -15.08 -13.07 -6.53
C ALA A 183 -15.24 -11.69 -5.92
N ALA A 184 -15.19 -11.59 -4.59
CA ALA A 184 -15.42 -10.34 -3.89
C ALA A 184 -14.36 -9.33 -4.36
N ALA A 185 -14.81 -8.26 -5.03
CA ALA A 185 -13.92 -7.23 -5.56
C ALA A 185 -13.11 -6.57 -4.45
N GLY A 186 -11.82 -6.34 -4.69
CA GLY A 186 -10.90 -5.71 -3.73
C GLY A 186 -9.58 -6.46 -3.59
N TRP A 187 -8.63 -5.83 -2.90
CA TRP A 187 -7.27 -6.33 -2.73
C TRP A 187 -7.16 -7.34 -1.60
N ASP A 188 -6.33 -8.37 -1.78
CA ASP A 188 -5.96 -9.33 -0.74
C ASP A 188 -5.11 -8.64 0.33
N ILE A 189 -4.18 -7.80 -0.11
CA ILE A 189 -3.21 -7.09 0.74
C ILE A 189 -3.17 -5.62 0.31
N VAL A 190 -3.30 -4.73 1.28
CA VAL A 190 -2.99 -3.30 1.14
C VAL A 190 -1.83 -2.97 2.07
N LEU A 191 -0.80 -2.34 1.54
CA LEU A 191 0.42 -1.98 2.26
C LEU A 191 0.51 -0.46 2.40
N ASP A 192 1.04 -0.03 3.54
CA ASP A 192 1.42 1.35 3.82
C ASP A 192 2.72 1.35 4.61
N LYS A 193 3.74 2.01 4.07
CA LYS A 193 5.01 2.23 4.74
C LYS A 193 5.33 3.71 4.80
N GLY A 194 4.71 4.41 5.75
CA GLY A 194 4.95 5.82 6.04
C GLY A 194 4.03 6.78 5.28
N THR A 195 3.08 6.27 4.49
CA THR A 195 2.12 7.10 3.75
C THR A 195 1.11 7.71 4.70
N PHE A 196 0.61 6.92 5.66
CA PHE A 196 -0.26 7.46 6.71
C PHE A 196 0.46 8.50 7.58
N ASP A 197 1.79 8.39 7.77
CA ASP A 197 2.59 9.41 8.46
C ASP A 197 2.58 10.74 7.69
N ALA A 198 2.87 10.72 6.38
CA ALA A 198 2.82 11.89 5.53
C ALA A 198 1.41 12.52 5.52
N VAL A 199 0.37 11.70 5.37
CA VAL A 199 -1.04 12.15 5.41
C VAL A 199 -1.39 12.77 6.78
N SER A 200 -0.87 12.21 7.88
CA SER A 200 -1.07 12.74 9.24
C SER A 200 -0.39 14.09 9.46
N LEU A 201 0.66 14.39 8.69
CA LEU A 201 1.37 15.67 8.69
C LEU A 201 0.78 16.69 7.69
N SER A 202 -0.25 16.33 6.93
CA SER A 202 -0.92 17.28 6.03
C SER A 202 -1.89 18.17 6.81
N GLY A 203 -1.81 19.49 6.60
CA GLY A 203 -2.76 20.46 7.15
C GLY A 203 -4.10 20.51 6.43
N GLU A 204 -4.27 19.73 5.36
CA GLU A 204 -5.47 19.75 4.54
C GLU A 204 -6.69 19.21 5.26
N ARG A 205 -7.86 19.69 4.82
CA ARG A 205 -9.16 19.28 5.32
C ARG A 205 -10.06 18.84 4.18
N ASP A 206 -10.91 17.86 4.44
CA ASP A 206 -11.94 17.43 3.52
C ASP A 206 -13.10 18.45 3.43
N THR A 207 -14.09 18.14 2.58
CA THR A 207 -15.28 19.00 2.41
C THR A 207 -16.17 19.10 3.65
N GLN A 208 -16.00 18.19 4.62
CA GLN A 208 -16.70 18.18 5.90
C GLN A 208 -15.91 18.92 7.00
N GLY A 209 -14.71 19.41 6.66
CA GLY A 209 -13.81 20.10 7.59
C GLY A 209 -12.99 19.18 8.47
N ARG A 210 -12.99 17.86 8.25
CA ARG A 210 -12.11 16.90 8.96
C ARG A 210 -10.69 16.98 8.41
N ARG A 211 -9.66 16.70 9.21
CA ARG A 211 -8.30 16.48 8.68
C ARG A 211 -8.34 15.29 7.72
N VAL A 212 -7.62 15.37 6.62
CA VAL A 212 -7.66 14.31 5.59
C VAL A 212 -7.22 12.93 6.09
N CYS A 213 -6.38 12.86 7.13
CA CYS A 213 -6.01 11.60 7.78
C CYS A 213 -7.19 10.88 8.45
N GLU A 214 -8.24 11.59 8.86
CA GLU A 214 -9.43 11.01 9.49
C GLU A 214 -10.20 10.10 8.52
N GLY A 215 -10.16 10.39 7.22
CA GLY A 215 -10.78 9.56 6.18
C GLY A 215 -9.91 8.42 5.64
N TYR A 216 -8.64 8.31 6.06
CA TYR A 216 -7.69 7.37 5.47
C TYR A 216 -8.10 5.90 5.68
N GLY A 217 -8.53 5.55 6.89
CA GLY A 217 -9.01 4.19 7.19
C GLY A 217 -10.27 3.81 6.41
N GLU A 218 -11.17 4.77 6.16
CA GLU A 218 -12.37 4.58 5.33
C GLU A 218 -11.98 4.22 3.88
N ARG A 219 -10.92 4.83 3.36
CA ARG A 219 -10.38 4.54 2.02
C ARG A 219 -9.77 3.14 1.96
N VAL A 220 -8.94 2.78 2.94
CA VAL A 220 -8.36 1.43 3.06
C VAL A 220 -9.46 0.36 3.12
N LEU A 221 -10.51 0.57 3.91
CA LEU A 221 -11.65 -0.35 3.99
C LEU A 221 -12.34 -0.58 2.65
N GLN A 222 -12.44 0.44 1.81
CA GLN A 222 -13.07 0.33 0.49
C GLN A 222 -12.18 -0.39 -0.54
N LEU A 223 -10.86 -0.38 -0.34
CA LEU A 223 -9.89 -1.06 -1.21
C LEU A 223 -9.82 -2.57 -0.93
N LEU A 224 -9.94 -2.98 0.32
CA LEU A 224 -9.83 -4.38 0.73
C LEU A 224 -11.04 -5.21 0.32
N ARG A 225 -10.80 -6.46 -0.12
CA ARG A 225 -11.87 -7.48 -0.10
C ARG A 225 -12.15 -7.93 1.35
N THR A 226 -13.30 -8.54 1.59
CA THR A 226 -13.55 -9.19 2.89
C THR A 226 -12.51 -10.29 3.17
N GLY A 227 -11.94 -10.28 4.38
CA GLY A 227 -10.83 -11.15 4.78
C GLY A 227 -9.46 -10.71 4.23
N GLY A 228 -9.40 -9.61 3.45
CA GLY A 228 -8.15 -8.99 3.05
C GLY A 228 -7.49 -8.24 4.22
N ILE A 229 -6.18 -8.03 4.11
CA ILE A 229 -5.37 -7.43 5.18
C ILE A 229 -4.77 -6.08 4.79
N PHE A 230 -4.67 -5.21 5.78
CA PHE A 230 -3.96 -3.94 5.71
C PHE A 230 -2.76 -3.97 6.65
N VAL A 231 -1.56 -3.77 6.11
CA VAL A 231 -0.32 -3.68 6.88
C VAL A 231 0.18 -2.24 6.84
N VAL A 232 0.23 -1.58 8.00
CA VAL A 232 0.66 -0.19 8.13
C VAL A 232 1.89 -0.08 9.02
N THR A 233 2.90 0.63 8.53
CA THR A 233 4.13 0.97 9.26
C THR A 233 4.21 2.47 9.47
N SER A 234 4.41 2.89 10.72
CA SER A 234 4.46 4.30 11.10
C SER A 234 5.57 4.59 12.11
N CYS A 235 6.22 5.76 11.96
CA CYS A 235 7.15 6.31 12.95
C CYS A 235 6.52 7.37 13.86
N ASN A 236 5.39 7.97 13.45
CA ASN A 236 4.72 9.01 14.25
C ASN A 236 3.69 8.45 15.23
N TRP A 237 3.19 7.23 15.01
CA TRP A 237 2.12 6.64 15.81
C TRP A 237 2.57 5.34 16.47
N THR A 238 2.28 5.21 17.77
CA THR A 238 2.49 3.97 18.53
C THR A 238 1.49 2.89 18.12
N GLU A 239 1.74 1.62 18.48
CA GLU A 239 0.76 0.54 18.29
C GLU A 239 -0.63 0.92 18.84
N LYS A 240 -0.69 1.53 20.02
CA LYS A 240 -1.97 1.92 20.64
C LYS A 240 -2.71 2.96 19.81
N GLU A 241 -2.00 3.94 19.26
CA GLU A 241 -2.59 5.00 18.45
C GLU A 241 -2.99 4.51 17.06
N LEU A 242 -2.19 3.65 16.42
CA LEU A 242 -2.57 3.02 15.17
C LEU A 242 -3.84 2.17 15.32
N ARG A 243 -3.98 1.42 16.42
CA ARG A 243 -5.26 0.73 16.72
C ARG A 243 -6.41 1.71 16.89
N ASP A 244 -6.18 2.81 17.61
CA ASP A 244 -7.21 3.84 17.78
C ASP A 244 -7.65 4.43 16.43
N TRP A 245 -6.72 4.73 15.53
CA TRP A 245 -7.02 5.20 14.16
C TRP A 245 -7.82 4.19 13.34
N PHE A 246 -7.34 2.94 13.25
CA PHE A 246 -7.86 1.98 12.28
C PHE A 246 -8.95 1.06 12.82
N GLU A 247 -8.88 0.62 14.08
CA GLU A 247 -9.85 -0.30 14.67
C GLU A 247 -10.98 0.42 15.43
N THR A 248 -10.70 1.60 16.02
CA THR A 248 -11.69 2.35 16.81
C THR A 248 -12.35 3.51 16.05
N LYS A 249 -11.56 4.41 15.45
CA LYS A 249 -12.04 5.66 14.83
C LYS A 249 -12.55 5.49 13.41
N THR A 250 -12.04 4.49 12.68
CA THR A 250 -12.52 4.21 11.33
C THR A 250 -13.93 3.62 11.41
N GLU A 251 -14.91 4.37 10.90
CA GLU A 251 -16.30 3.92 10.90
C GLU A 251 -16.49 2.68 10.01
N ALA A 252 -17.39 1.79 10.44
CA ALA A 252 -17.76 0.63 9.64
C ALA A 252 -18.49 1.09 8.37
N LEU A 253 -18.28 0.37 7.26
CA LEU A 253 -18.97 0.67 6.01
C LEU A 253 -20.49 0.54 6.19
N PRO A 254 -21.30 1.60 5.96
CA PRO A 254 -22.73 1.59 6.26
C PRO A 254 -23.51 0.46 5.58
N GLU A 255 -23.12 0.13 4.35
CA GLU A 255 -23.77 -0.87 3.50
C GLU A 255 -23.57 -2.31 3.99
N THR A 256 -22.43 -2.60 4.63
CA THR A 256 -21.98 -3.98 4.92
C THR A 256 -21.64 -4.23 6.38
N GLY A 257 -21.51 -3.17 7.19
CA GLY A 257 -20.95 -3.25 8.55
C GLY A 257 -19.46 -3.63 8.58
N ALA A 258 -18.78 -3.67 7.43
CA ALA A 258 -17.38 -4.09 7.38
C ALA A 258 -16.46 -3.10 8.11
N ARG A 259 -15.52 -3.63 8.88
CA ARG A 259 -14.58 -2.84 9.70
C ARG A 259 -13.20 -3.49 9.76
N LEU A 260 -12.21 -2.72 10.17
CA LEU A 260 -10.86 -3.23 10.44
C LEU A 260 -10.79 -3.77 11.86
N ARG A 261 -10.15 -4.91 12.02
CA ARG A 261 -9.83 -5.53 13.32
C ARG A 261 -8.35 -5.84 13.35
N LEU A 262 -7.66 -5.58 14.45
CA LEU A 262 -6.26 -5.97 14.54
C LEU A 262 -6.14 -7.49 14.45
N ALA A 263 -5.25 -7.91 13.56
CA ALA A 263 -4.99 -9.30 13.29
C ALA A 263 -3.49 -9.65 13.34
N GLY A 264 -2.58 -8.68 13.55
CA GLY A 264 -1.17 -8.99 13.78
C GLY A 264 -0.32 -7.76 14.06
N ARG A 265 0.95 -8.00 14.42
CA ARG A 265 1.97 -6.95 14.59
C ARG A 265 3.36 -7.51 14.30
N ILE A 266 4.25 -6.64 13.86
CA ILE A 266 5.67 -6.93 13.67
C ILE A 266 6.45 -6.36 14.85
N GLU A 267 7.33 -7.17 15.45
CA GLU A 267 8.18 -6.72 16.54
C GLU A 267 9.52 -6.16 16.03
N TYR A 268 9.81 -4.94 16.48
CA TYR A 268 11.10 -4.27 16.27
C TYR A 268 11.90 -4.23 17.57
N PRO A 269 13.25 -4.18 17.49
CA PRO A 269 14.08 -3.90 18.65
C PRO A 269 13.60 -2.65 19.38
N SER A 270 13.48 -2.74 20.70
CA SER A 270 12.95 -1.67 21.53
C SER A 270 13.99 -1.19 22.52
N PHE A 271 14.01 0.11 22.76
CA PHE A 271 14.82 0.70 23.81
C PHE A 271 13.94 1.04 25.00
N SER A 272 14.40 0.72 26.20
CA SER A 272 13.71 1.06 27.45
C SER A 272 14.49 2.13 28.19
N PHE A 273 13.87 3.29 28.42
CA PHE A 273 14.44 4.36 29.24
C PHE A 273 13.40 4.82 30.27
N GLY A 274 13.78 4.83 31.56
CA GLY A 274 12.91 5.28 32.64
C GLY A 274 11.61 4.45 32.81
N GLY A 275 11.58 3.20 32.37
CA GLY A 275 10.40 2.33 32.42
C GLY A 275 9.45 2.47 31.22
N VAL A 276 9.75 3.36 30.26
CA VAL A 276 9.03 3.50 29.00
C VAL A 276 9.80 2.75 27.92
N LYS A 277 9.11 1.81 27.24
CA LYS A 277 9.63 1.04 26.10
C LYS A 277 9.20 1.76 24.82
N GLY A 278 10.17 2.23 24.02
CA GLY A 278 9.93 2.87 22.73
C GLY A 278 10.49 2.03 21.58
N GLN A 279 9.79 2.02 20.45
CA GLN A 279 10.29 1.54 19.16
C GLN A 279 10.43 2.75 18.23
N THR A 280 11.36 2.68 17.29
CA THR A 280 11.52 3.72 16.26
C THR A 280 10.35 3.75 15.29
N ILE A 281 9.73 2.58 15.06
CA ILE A 281 8.53 2.42 14.24
C ILE A 281 7.58 1.38 14.86
N SER A 282 6.30 1.46 14.49
CA SER A 282 5.26 0.46 14.78
C SER A 282 4.70 -0.08 13.46
N THR A 283 4.60 -1.41 13.32
CA THR A 283 3.90 -2.04 12.19
C THR A 283 2.79 -2.96 12.66
N LEU A 284 1.57 -2.69 12.21
CA LEU A 284 0.37 -3.44 12.55
C LEU A 284 -0.30 -4.01 11.31
N CYS A 285 -0.91 -5.18 11.48
CA CYS A 285 -1.74 -5.83 10.49
C CYS A 285 -3.19 -5.81 10.96
N PHE A 286 -4.09 -5.33 10.11
CA PHE A 286 -5.54 -5.32 10.32
C PHE A 286 -6.21 -6.20 9.27
N GLU A 287 -7.26 -6.90 9.65
CA GLU A 287 -8.12 -7.66 8.74
C GLU A 287 -9.45 -6.92 8.53
N LYS A 288 -9.93 -6.88 7.29
CA LYS A 288 -11.30 -6.46 7.01
C LYS A 288 -12.28 -7.58 7.34
N ILE A 289 -13.05 -7.41 8.41
CA ILE A 289 -14.09 -8.35 8.84
C ILE A 289 -15.49 -7.79 8.57
N LEU A 290 -16.46 -8.68 8.37
CA LEU A 290 -17.88 -8.33 8.46
C LEU A 290 -18.31 -8.35 9.93
N ALA A 291 -19.22 -7.43 10.29
CA ALA A 291 -19.84 -7.39 11.61
C ALA A 291 -20.82 -8.54 11.82
#